data_AF-A0A086ZRQ2-F1
#
_entry.id   AF-A0A086ZRQ2-F1
#
_cell.length_a   1.000
_cell.length_b   1.000
_cell.length_c   1.000
_cell.angle_alpha   90.00
_cell.angle_beta   90.00
_cell.angle_gamma   90.00
#
_symmetry.space_group_name_H-M   'P 1'
#
loop_
_entity.id
_entity.type
_entity.pdbx_description
1 polymer ?
#
loop_
_entity_poly.entity_id
_entity_poly.type
_entity_poly.pdbx_seq_one_letter_code
_entity_poly.pdbx_strand_id
1 'polypeptide(L)'
;MHWWIVWVVLVIAMIATICVGAVYAIRRGLAALHCIAALGDAANERMEAMQEPVQESQREPVSFTQPLHQTAKRYSDAYAKVIARQDRKREQHEAVWRQWRTFNE
;
A
#
# COMPACT_ATOMS: atom_id res chain seq x y z
N MET A 1 4.68 58.94 -10.64
CA MET A 1 3.38 58.32 -10.32
C MET A 1 3.37 56.85 -10.76
N HIS A 2 4.25 56.01 -10.20
CA HIS A 2 4.41 54.59 -10.60
C HIS A 2 4.09 53.61 -9.44
N TRP A 3 3.54 54.13 -8.34
CA TRP A 3 3.26 53.36 -7.12
C TRP A 3 2.25 52.22 -7.36
N TRP A 4 1.27 52.43 -8.26
CA TRP A 4 0.23 51.44 -8.56
C TRP A 4 0.77 50.14 -9.17
N ILE A 5 1.83 50.22 -9.99
CA ILE A 5 2.43 49.05 -10.65
C ILE A 5 3.00 48.06 -9.61
N VAL A 6 3.61 48.59 -8.55
CA VAL A 6 4.18 47.77 -7.47
C VAL A 6 3.09 46.93 -6.78
N TRP A 7 1.93 47.53 -6.51
CA TRP A 7 0.81 46.80 -5.91
C TRP A 7 0.23 45.74 -6.85
N VAL A 8 0.09 46.04 -8.13
CA VAL A 8 -0.42 45.08 -9.12
C VAL A 8 0.52 43.87 -9.22
N VAL A 9 1.83 44.10 -9.31
CA VAL A 9 2.83 43.02 -9.35
C VAL A 9 2.78 42.17 -8.08
N LEU A 10 2.62 42.78 -6.91
CA LEU A 10 2.52 42.06 -5.63
C LEU A 10 1.26 41.19 -5.58
N VAL A 11 0.11 41.70 -6.00
CA VAL A 11 -1.14 40.94 -6.06
C VAL A 11 -1.02 39.77 -7.03
N ILE A 12 -0.41 39.98 -8.21
CA ILE A 12 -0.17 38.90 -9.18
C ILE A 12 0.74 37.82 -8.59
N ALA A 13 1.83 38.22 -7.91
CA ALA A 13 2.74 37.27 -7.26
C ALA A 13 2.02 36.45 -6.17
N MET A 14 1.14 37.08 -5.39
CA MET A 14 0.33 36.40 -4.38
C MET A 14 -0.66 35.41 -5.01
N ILE A 15 -1.34 35.81 -6.08
CA ILE A 15 -2.25 34.91 -6.81
C ILE A 15 -1.46 33.73 -7.39
N ALA A 16 -0.28 33.97 -7.95
CA ALA A 16 0.56 32.93 -8.52
C ALA A 16 0.97 31.89 -7.48
N THR A 17 1.41 32.30 -6.29
CA THR A 17 1.78 31.35 -5.21
C THR A 17 0.58 30.56 -4.70
N ILE A 18 -0.60 31.19 -4.60
CA ILE A 18 -1.86 30.51 -4.25
C ILE A 18 -2.22 29.47 -5.31
N CYS A 19 -2.15 29.82 -6.61
CA CYS A 19 -2.43 28.89 -7.69
C CYS A 19 -1.47 27.69 -7.68
N VAL A 20 -0.17 27.93 -7.45
CA VAL A 20 0.83 26.85 -7.34
C VAL A 20 0.51 25.92 -6.17
N GLY A 21 0.19 26.50 -4.99
CA GLY A 21 -0.21 25.73 -3.82
C GLY A 21 -1.49 24.93 -4.04
N ALA A 22 -2.50 25.52 -4.67
CA ALA A 22 -3.77 24.87 -4.99
C ALA A 22 -3.57 23.70 -5.96
N VAL A 23 -2.82 23.88 -7.04
CA VAL A 23 -2.50 22.81 -7.99
C VAL A 23 -1.75 21.67 -7.29
N TYR A 24 -0.79 21.99 -6.42
CA TYR A 24 -0.06 20.98 -5.66
C TYR A 24 -0.98 20.22 -4.70
N ALA A 25 -1.82 20.93 -3.94
CA ALA A 25 -2.77 20.35 -2.99
C ALA A 25 -3.81 19.46 -3.70
N ILE A 26 -4.33 19.88 -4.85
CA ILE A 26 -5.28 19.08 -5.66
C ILE A 26 -4.60 17.81 -6.16
N ARG A 27 -3.39 17.90 -6.73
CA ARG A 27 -2.66 16.70 -7.20
C ARG A 27 -2.39 15.72 -6.06
N ARG A 28 -1.96 16.24 -4.89
CA ARG A 28 -1.68 15.42 -3.71
C ARG A 28 -2.95 14.85 -3.08
N GLY A 29 -4.03 15.62 -3.06
CA GLY A 29 -5.35 15.23 -2.57
C GLY A 29 -5.97 14.14 -3.41
N LEU A 30 -5.93 14.27 -4.75
CA LEU A 30 -6.40 13.23 -5.67
C LEU A 30 -5.60 11.91 -5.51
N ALA A 31 -4.27 12.00 -5.34
CA ALA A 31 -3.45 10.82 -5.08
C ALA A 31 -3.80 10.16 -3.73
N ALA A 32 -4.03 10.95 -2.68
CA ALA A 32 -4.45 10.42 -1.38
C ALA A 32 -5.85 9.79 -1.43
N LEU A 33 -6.80 10.44 -2.13
CA LEU A 33 -8.15 9.91 -2.32
C LEU A 33 -8.14 8.58 -3.09
N HIS A 34 -7.33 8.45 -4.14
CA HIS A 34 -7.17 7.18 -4.85
C HIS A 34 -6.59 6.08 -3.96
N CYS A 35 -5.60 6.38 -3.12
CA CYS A 35 -5.07 5.41 -2.17
C CYS A 35 -6.12 4.98 -1.14
N ILE A 36 -6.91 5.92 -0.62
CA ILE A 36 -7.98 5.62 0.35
C ILE A 36 -9.11 4.84 -0.32
N ALA A 37 -9.48 5.16 -1.55
CA ALA A 37 -10.47 4.42 -2.33
C ALA A 37 -10.03 2.98 -2.57
N ALA A 38 -8.78 2.76 -3.00
CA ALA A 38 -8.24 1.40 -3.17
C ALA A 38 -8.19 0.61 -1.86
N LEU A 39 -7.93 1.27 -0.73
CA LEU A 39 -7.99 0.65 0.59
C LEU A 39 -9.42 0.35 1.02
N GLY A 40 -10.37 1.22 0.66
CA GLY A 40 -11.80 1.06 0.88
C GLY A 40 -12.38 -0.10 0.08
N ASP A 41 -12.03 -0.23 -1.20
CA ASP A 41 -12.45 -1.36 -2.04
C ASP A 41 -11.90 -2.69 -1.51
N ALA A 42 -10.62 -2.74 -1.13
CA ALA A 42 -10.04 -3.94 -0.54
C ALA A 42 -10.64 -4.28 0.84
N ALA A 43 -11.01 -3.27 1.64
CA ALA A 43 -11.69 -3.49 2.90
C ALA A 43 -13.14 -3.94 2.69
N ASN A 44 -13.83 -3.39 1.68
CA ASN A 44 -15.18 -3.75 1.30
C ASN A 44 -15.24 -5.19 0.76
N GLU A 45 -14.33 -5.57 -0.14
CA GLU A 45 -14.22 -6.93 -0.66
C GLU A 45 -13.97 -7.95 0.46
N ARG A 46 -13.16 -7.59 1.47
CA ARG A 46 -12.94 -8.43 2.65
C ARG A 46 -14.13 -8.47 3.60
N MET A 47 -14.88 -7.38 3.73
CA MET A 47 -16.11 -7.33 4.52
C MET A 47 -17.21 -8.15 3.84
N GLU A 48 -17.34 -8.05 2.53
CA GLU A 48 -18.29 -8.79 1.71
C GLU A 48 -17.99 -10.29 1.75
N ALA A 49 -16.71 -10.68 1.64
CA ALA A 49 -16.28 -12.07 1.84
C ALA A 49 -16.49 -12.59 3.28
N MET A 50 -16.66 -11.72 4.28
CA MET A 50 -17.05 -12.12 5.64
C MET A 50 -18.57 -12.13 5.84
N GLN A 51 -19.32 -11.33 5.07
CA GLN A 51 -20.78 -11.26 5.11
C GLN A 51 -21.43 -12.35 4.26
N GLU A 52 -20.70 -12.91 3.30
CA GLU A 52 -21.11 -14.12 2.61
C GLU A 52 -21.37 -15.19 3.69
N PRO A 53 -22.60 -15.76 3.76
CA PRO A 53 -22.92 -16.73 4.77
C PRO A 53 -21.91 -17.87 4.60
N VAL A 54 -21.04 -18.03 5.59
CA VAL A 54 -20.10 -19.14 5.66
C VAL A 54 -20.96 -20.37 5.48
N GLN A 55 -20.95 -20.97 4.28
CA GLN A 55 -21.54 -22.27 4.10
C GLN A 55 -20.84 -23.14 5.15
N GLU A 56 -21.60 -23.55 6.16
CA GLU A 56 -21.17 -24.39 7.28
C GLU A 56 -20.63 -25.76 6.79
N SER A 57 -20.60 -25.99 5.47
CA SER A 57 -20.25 -27.24 4.80
C SER A 57 -18.75 -27.52 4.68
N GLN A 58 -17.85 -26.59 5.01
CA GLN A 58 -16.40 -26.87 4.96
C GLN A 58 -15.61 -26.25 6.11
N ARG A 59 -16.18 -26.22 7.32
CA ARG A 59 -15.37 -25.97 8.51
C ARG A 59 -14.40 -27.14 8.66
N GLU A 60 -13.20 -26.95 8.16
CA GLU A 60 -12.18 -27.97 8.19
C GLU A 60 -11.95 -28.37 9.65
N PRO A 61 -12.00 -29.68 9.97
CA PRO A 61 -11.98 -30.12 11.36
C PRO A 61 -10.76 -29.53 12.04
N VAL A 62 -10.96 -28.96 13.23
CA VAL A 62 -9.90 -28.37 14.05
C VAL A 62 -8.72 -29.34 14.09
N SER A 63 -7.49 -28.87 13.88
CA SER A 63 -6.29 -29.70 13.66
C SER A 63 -6.03 -30.81 14.69
N PHE A 64 -6.62 -30.68 15.89
CA PHE A 64 -6.57 -31.65 16.97
C PHE A 64 -7.50 -32.87 16.78
N THR A 65 -8.48 -32.80 15.87
CA THR A 65 -9.40 -33.90 15.54
C THR A 65 -8.99 -34.67 14.28
N GLN A 66 -7.92 -34.24 13.59
CA GLN A 66 -7.39 -34.88 12.39
C GLN A 66 -6.18 -35.77 12.71
N PRO A 67 -5.93 -36.83 11.90
CA PRO A 67 -4.75 -37.66 12.06
C PRO A 67 -3.46 -36.84 11.91
N LEU A 68 -2.52 -37.04 12.83
CA LEU A 68 -1.31 -36.22 13.00
C LEU A 68 -0.52 -35.98 11.69
N HIS A 69 -0.50 -36.96 10.79
CA HIS A 69 0.17 -36.87 9.50
C HIS A 69 -0.41 -35.78 8.58
N GLN A 70 -1.73 -35.56 8.59
CA GLN A 70 -2.36 -34.51 7.79
C GLN A 70 -2.08 -33.12 8.36
N THR A 71 -2.12 -32.99 9.69
CA THR A 71 -1.77 -31.74 10.39
C THR A 71 -0.30 -31.37 10.21
N ALA A 72 0.61 -32.35 10.24
CA ALA A 72 2.04 -32.14 10.02
C ALA A 72 2.34 -31.63 8.60
N LYS A 73 1.71 -32.22 7.58
CA LYS A 73 1.86 -31.79 6.18
C LYS A 73 1.32 -30.37 5.95
N ARG A 74 0.19 -30.04 6.57
CA ARG A 74 -0.37 -28.69 6.53
C ARG A 74 0.54 -27.66 7.20
N TYR A 75 1.17 -28.02 8.31
CA TYR A 75 2.13 -27.16 8.99
C TYR A 75 3.39 -26.95 8.14
N SER A 76 3.94 -27.99 7.52
CA SER A 76 5.11 -27.87 6.64
C SER A 76 4.83 -26.97 5.43
N ASP A 77 3.65 -27.09 4.82
CA ASP A 77 3.28 -26.27 3.66
C ASP A 77 3.09 -24.79 4.03
N ALA A 78 2.53 -24.52 5.22
CA ALA A 78 2.43 -23.15 5.74
C ALA A 78 3.82 -22.57 6.04
N TYR A 79 4.71 -23.37 6.65
CA TYR A 79 6.07 -22.96 6.96
C TYR A 79 6.89 -22.67 5.70
N ALA A 80 6.72 -23.47 4.64
CA ALA A 80 7.35 -23.23 3.34
C ALA A 80 6.98 -21.85 2.75
N LYS A 81 5.72 -21.41 2.90
CA LYS A 81 5.28 -20.07 2.47
C LYS A 81 5.94 -18.95 3.26
N VAL A 82 6.21 -19.16 4.54
CA VAL A 82 6.91 -18.19 5.40
C VAL A 82 8.36 -18.03 4.94
N ILE A 83 9.06 -19.15 4.71
CA ILE A 83 10.43 -19.16 4.19
C ILE A 83 10.50 -18.43 2.85
N ALA A 84 9.63 -18.79 1.89
CA ALA A 84 9.61 -18.15 0.57
C ALA A 84 9.37 -16.63 0.65
N ARG A 85 8.56 -16.16 1.60
CA ARG A 85 8.34 -14.72 1.82
C ARG A 85 9.57 -14.04 2.40
N GLN A 86 10.32 -14.72 3.26
CA GLN A 86 11.55 -14.19 3.85
C GLN A 86 12.67 -14.12 2.81
N ASP A 87 12.80 -15.12 1.95
CA ASP A 87 13.78 -15.16 0.87
C ASP A 87 13.54 -14.02 -0.12
N ARG A 88 12.30 -13.79 -0.53
CA ARG A 88 11.95 -12.65 -1.39
C ARG A 88 12.35 -11.30 -0.78
N LYS A 89 12.23 -11.13 0.54
CA LYS A 89 12.69 -9.90 1.21
C LYS A 89 14.20 -9.77 1.19
N ARG A 90 14.93 -10.88 1.38
CA ARG A 90 16.40 -10.91 1.30
C ARG A 90 16.86 -10.54 -0.11
N GLU A 91 16.27 -11.12 -1.14
CA GLU A 91 16.56 -10.80 -2.55
C GLU A 91 16.34 -9.32 -2.87
N GLN A 92 15.25 -8.72 -2.38
CA GLN A 92 14.99 -7.30 -2.53
C GLN A 92 16.06 -6.44 -1.86
N HIS A 93 16.45 -6.77 -0.62
CA HIS A 93 17.52 -6.06 0.06
C HIS A 93 18.84 -6.21 -0.70
N GLU A 94 19.20 -7.41 -1.16
CA GLU A 94 20.41 -7.65 -1.94
C GLU A 94 20.44 -6.87 -3.27
N ALA A 95 19.29 -6.76 -3.95
CA ALA A 95 19.17 -5.94 -5.15
C ALA A 95 19.41 -4.45 -4.86
N VAL A 96 18.84 -3.94 -3.76
CA VAL A 96 19.09 -2.57 -3.29
C VAL A 96 20.58 -2.38 -2.96
N TRP A 97 21.19 -3.28 -2.17
CA TRP A 97 22.61 -3.18 -1.84
C TRP A 97 23.53 -3.22 -3.06
N ARG A 98 23.21 -4.05 -4.07
CA ARG A 98 23.96 -4.09 -5.34
C ARG A 98 23.88 -2.75 -6.08
N GLN A 99 22.69 -2.15 -6.17
CA GLN A 99 22.49 -0.85 -6.80
C GLN A 99 23.30 0.25 -6.10
N TRP A 100 23.35 0.23 -4.77
CA TRP A 100 24.13 1.20 -4.00
C TRP A 100 25.63 1.03 -4.22
N ARG A 101 26.12 -0.22 -4.31
CA ARG A 101 27.52 -0.50 -4.62
C ARG A 101 27.94 0.05 -5.98
N THR A 102 27.12 -0.13 -7.02
CA THR A 102 27.41 0.41 -8.37
C THR A 102 27.33 1.93 -8.47
N PHE A 103 26.60 2.60 -7.57
CA PHE A 103 26.55 4.07 -7.53
C PHE A 103 27.80 4.68 -6.87
N ASN A 104 28.49 3.90 -6.04
CA ASN A 104 29.65 4.36 -5.26
C ASN A 104 31.00 3.98 -5.89
N GLU A 105 31.00 3.48 -7.14
CA GLU A 105 32.16 3.32 -8.02
C GLU A 105 32.18 4.44 -9.07
#